data_AF-A0A554LQK2-F1
#
_entry.id   AF-A0A554LQK2-F1
#
_cell.length_a   1.000
_cell.length_b   1.000
_cell.length_c   1.000
_cell.angle_alpha   90.00
_cell.angle_beta   90.00
_cell.angle_gamma   90.00
#
_symmetry.space_group_name_H-M   'P 1'
#
loop_
_entity.id
_entity.type
_entity.pdbx_description
1 polymer ?
#
loop_
_entity_poly.entity_id
_entity_poly.type
_entity_poly.pdbx_seq_one_letter_code
_entity_poly.pdbx_strand_id
1 'polypeptide(L)'
;MKKEIISKFKEHPKTKKAWWAMGLGLGTLLAMPILGIFASVIRPMIDSISVNSENTGASIGFGVGVVALIFSISAIVAGVSAFKKGERSWVLWIGFVPAMLVGAFWVFMIIGEFIFPH
;
A
#
# COMPACT_ATOMS: atom_id res chain seq x y z
N MET A 1 -20.65 20.94 16.51
CA MET A 1 -21.65 20.42 15.54
C MET A 1 -21.44 18.92 15.36
N LYS A 2 -22.43 18.08 15.66
CA LYS A 2 -22.36 16.63 15.36
C LYS A 2 -22.39 16.49 13.83
N LYS A 3 -21.31 15.98 13.24
CA LYS A 3 -21.29 15.66 11.80
C LYS A 3 -22.30 14.54 11.55
N GLU A 4 -23.21 14.75 10.61
CA GLU A 4 -24.14 13.72 10.17
C GLU A 4 -23.36 12.56 9.54
N ILE A 5 -23.71 11.34 9.95
CA ILE A 5 -23.13 10.11 9.41
C ILE A 5 -23.78 9.88 8.04
N ILE A 6 -23.00 9.96 6.96
CA ILE A 6 -23.51 9.84 5.59
C ILE A 6 -23.83 8.38 5.24
N SER A 7 -22.99 7.43 5.66
CA SER A 7 -23.25 6.01 5.52
C SER A 7 -22.73 5.21 6.70
N LYS A 8 -23.46 4.13 7.01
CA LYS A 8 -23.16 3.19 8.09
C LYS A 8 -22.35 2.00 7.56
N PHE A 9 -21.80 1.20 8.47
CA PHE A 9 -20.91 0.08 8.14
C PHE A 9 -21.48 -0.90 7.11
N LYS A 10 -22.76 -1.26 7.20
CA LYS A 10 -23.41 -2.21 6.28
C LYS A 10 -23.86 -1.57 4.95
N GLU A 11 -23.75 -0.26 4.79
CA GLU A 11 -24.17 0.43 3.58
C GLU A 11 -23.02 0.54 2.58
N HIS A 12 -23.37 0.58 1.29
CA HIS A 12 -22.40 0.90 0.26
C HIS A 12 -21.87 2.34 0.42
N PRO A 13 -20.62 2.61 0.02
CA PRO A 13 -20.07 3.96 0.02
C PRO A 13 -20.87 4.87 -0.90
N LYS A 14 -21.31 6.02 -0.38
CA LYS A 14 -22.02 7.05 -1.14
C LYS A 14 -21.05 8.05 -1.77
N THR A 15 -19.78 8.03 -1.38
CA THR A 15 -18.74 8.93 -1.89
C THR A 15 -17.74 8.22 -2.80
N LYS A 16 -17.36 8.88 -3.91
CA LYS A 16 -16.28 8.41 -4.81
C LYS A 16 -14.94 8.24 -4.09
N LYS A 17 -14.68 9.01 -3.03
CA LYS A 17 -13.44 8.94 -2.24
C LYS A 17 -13.28 7.62 -1.50
N ALA A 18 -14.38 7.04 -0.99
CA ALA A 18 -14.32 5.73 -0.34
C ALA A 18 -14.01 4.60 -1.34
N TRP A 19 -14.49 4.70 -2.59
CA TRP A 19 -14.10 3.77 -3.66
C TRP A 19 -12.62 3.90 -4.04
N TRP A 20 -12.10 5.13 -4.12
CA TRP A 20 -10.66 5.35 -4.33
C TRP A 20 -9.81 4.81 -3.18
N ALA A 21 -10.25 5.01 -1.93
CA ALA A 21 -9.57 4.44 -0.76
C ALA A 21 -9.53 2.90 -0.84
N MET A 22 -10.62 2.26 -1.27
CA MET A 22 -10.67 0.82 -1.52
C MET A 22 -9.69 0.40 -2.61
N GLY A 23 -9.75 1.02 -3.79
CA GLY A 23 -8.89 0.65 -4.92
C GLY A 23 -7.40 0.83 -4.62
N LEU A 24 -7.03 1.96 -4.02
CA LEU A 24 -5.65 2.24 -3.63
C LEU A 24 -5.18 1.30 -2.52
N GLY A 25 -6.02 1.04 -1.53
CA GLY A 25 -5.72 0.13 -0.43
C GLY A 25 -5.56 -1.32 -0.87
N LEU A 26 -6.46 -1.83 -1.71
CA LEU A 26 -6.31 -3.15 -2.32
C LEU A 26 -5.08 -3.21 -3.25
N GLY A 27 -4.77 -2.12 -3.94
CA GLY A 27 -3.55 -2.01 -4.74
C GLY A 27 -2.28 -2.21 -3.90
N THR A 28 -2.26 -1.77 -2.64
CA THR A 28 -1.10 -2.01 -1.76
C THR A 28 -0.88 -3.50 -1.45
N LEU A 29 -1.95 -4.30 -1.43
CA LEU A 29 -1.84 -5.75 -1.19
C LEU A 29 -1.13 -6.48 -2.33
N LEU A 30 -1.16 -5.93 -3.55
CA LEU A 30 -0.49 -6.51 -4.71
C LEU A 30 1.04 -6.38 -4.63
N ALA A 31 1.56 -5.44 -3.82
CA ALA A 31 2.99 -5.24 -3.69
C ALA A 31 3.72 -6.49 -3.19
N MET A 32 3.13 -7.23 -2.25
CA MET A 32 3.75 -8.43 -1.67
C MET A 32 3.83 -9.60 -2.66
N PRO A 33 2.73 -10.00 -3.36
CA PRO A 33 2.82 -10.97 -4.44
C PRO A 33 3.77 -10.56 -5.55
N ILE A 34 3.77 -9.28 -5.96
CA ILE A 34 4.67 -8.77 -7.00
C ILE A 34 6.13 -8.93 -6.56
N LEU A 35 6.46 -8.56 -5.31
CA LEU A 35 7.79 -8.74 -4.75
C LEU A 35 8.18 -10.21 -4.63
N GLY A 36 7.25 -11.08 -4.23
CA GLY A 36 7.49 -12.52 -4.16
C GLY A 36 7.80 -13.14 -5.52
N ILE A 37 7.02 -12.80 -6.55
CA ILE A 37 7.26 -13.25 -7.93
C ILE A 37 8.57 -12.66 -8.45
N PHE A 38 8.82 -11.38 -8.18
CA PHE A 38 10.07 -10.73 -8.58
C PHE A 38 11.29 -11.41 -7.96
N ALA A 39 11.26 -11.66 -6.65
CA ALA A 39 12.37 -12.28 -5.93
C ALA A 39 12.60 -13.75 -6.32
N SER A 40 11.55 -14.52 -6.61
CA SER A 40 11.64 -15.96 -6.89
C SER A 40 11.86 -16.30 -8.36
N VAL A 41 11.36 -15.48 -9.29
CA VAL A 41 11.41 -15.79 -10.73
C VAL A 41 12.27 -14.77 -11.46
N ILE A 42 11.98 -13.48 -11.31
CA ILE A 42 12.58 -12.44 -12.15
C ILE A 42 14.03 -12.17 -11.78
N ARG A 43 14.34 -12.06 -10.49
CA ARG A 43 15.70 -11.79 -10.00
C ARG A 43 16.70 -12.89 -10.41
N PRO A 44 16.43 -14.19 -10.20
CA PRO A 44 17.32 -15.26 -10.69
C PRO A 44 17.54 -15.25 -12.20
N MET A 45 16.51 -14.89 -12.99
CA MET A 45 16.64 -14.75 -14.45
C MET A 45 17.55 -13.58 -14.83
N ILE A 46 17.48 -12.45 -14.12
CA ILE A 46 18.36 -11.29 -14.37
C ILE A 46 19.81 -11.61 -13.96
N ASP A 47 19.98 -12.21 -12.78
CA ASP A 47 21.30 -12.52 -12.22
C ASP A 47 22.04 -13.56 -13.09
N SER A 48 21.32 -14.52 -13.69
CA SER A 48 21.91 -15.51 -14.62
C SER A 48 22.39 -14.91 -15.95
N ILE A 49 21.87 -13.76 -16.36
CA ILE A 49 22.23 -13.09 -17.64
C ILE A 49 23.31 -12.02 -17.42
N SER A 50 23.47 -11.50 -16.20
CA SER A 50 24.29 -10.33 -15.93
C SER A 50 25.26 -10.57 -14.75
N VAL A 51 26.51 -10.89 -15.08
CA VAL A 51 27.60 -11.25 -14.15
C VAL A 51 27.95 -10.14 -13.13
N ASN A 52 27.36 -8.94 -13.21
CA ASN A 52 27.67 -7.79 -12.34
C ASN A 52 26.46 -6.95 -11.90
N SER A 53 25.21 -7.47 -11.92
CA SER A 53 24.00 -6.62 -11.73
C SER A 53 23.25 -6.75 -10.39
N GLU A 54 23.93 -7.11 -9.29
CA GLU A 54 23.31 -7.16 -7.95
C GLU A 54 22.53 -5.87 -7.58
N ASN A 55 23.00 -4.71 -8.04
CA ASN A 55 22.33 -3.41 -7.84
C ASN A 55 20.99 -3.27 -8.61
N THR A 56 20.81 -3.98 -9.72
CA THR A 56 19.58 -3.89 -10.53
C THR A 56 18.42 -4.59 -9.82
N GLY A 57 18.67 -5.75 -9.21
CA GLY A 57 17.66 -6.47 -8.44
C GLY A 57 17.20 -5.68 -7.20
N ALA A 58 18.15 -5.09 -6.47
CA ALA A 58 17.87 -4.28 -5.29
C ALA A 58 17.09 -2.99 -5.62
N SER A 59 17.48 -2.28 -6.69
CA SER A 59 16.80 -1.05 -7.12
C SER A 59 15.36 -1.27 -7.57
N ILE A 60 15.07 -2.39 -8.25
CA ILE A 60 13.69 -2.75 -8.63
C ILE A 60 12.86 -3.08 -7.38
N GLY A 61 13.40 -3.87 -6.45
CA GLY A 61 12.72 -4.19 -5.18
C GLY A 61 12.40 -2.93 -4.37
N PHE A 62 13.36 -2.01 -4.27
CA PHE A 62 13.16 -0.70 -3.63
C PHE A 62 12.10 0.14 -4.35
N GLY A 63 12.13 0.18 -5.68
CA GLY A 63 11.14 0.90 -6.49
C GLY A 63 9.71 0.42 -6.26
N VAL A 64 9.50 -0.90 -6.19
CA VAL A 64 8.18 -1.48 -5.86
C VAL A 64 7.75 -1.08 -4.44
N GLY A 65 8.68 -1.04 -3.49
CA GLY A 65 8.42 -0.55 -2.14
C GLY A 65 7.98 0.89 -2.08
N VAL A 66 8.66 1.79 -2.80
CA VAL A 66 8.28 3.20 -2.91
C VAL A 66 6.88 3.37 -3.51
N VAL A 67 6.56 2.63 -4.58
CA VAL A 67 5.21 2.66 -5.20
C VAL A 67 4.14 2.18 -4.21
N ALA A 68 4.41 1.09 -3.49
CA ALA A 68 3.49 0.58 -2.47
C ALA A 68 3.25 1.59 -1.33
N LEU A 69 4.30 2.31 -0.93
CA LEU A 69 4.24 3.34 0.10
C LEU A 69 3.41 4.55 -0.39
N ILE A 70 3.60 4.99 -1.64
CA ILE A 70 2.78 6.06 -2.26
C ILE A 70 1.30 5.66 -2.30
N PHE A 71 1.01 4.41 -2.68
CA PHE A 71 -0.36 3.89 -2.72
C PHE A 71 -0.98 3.83 -1.32
N SER A 72 -0.21 3.40 -0.33
CA SER A 72 -0.62 3.36 1.08
C SER A 72 -0.96 4.77 1.59
N ILE A 73 -0.07 5.75 1.41
CA ILE A 73 -0.33 7.13 1.82
C ILE A 73 -1.57 7.68 1.11
N SER A 74 -1.70 7.45 -0.19
CA SER A 74 -2.84 7.93 -0.98
C SER A 74 -4.15 7.31 -0.50
N ALA A 75 -4.16 6.00 -0.19
CA ALA A 75 -5.30 5.29 0.38
C ALA A 75 -5.66 5.82 1.77
N ILE A 76 -4.67 6.11 2.62
CA ILE A 76 -4.88 6.67 3.95
C ILE A 76 -5.48 8.09 3.85
N VAL A 77 -4.93 8.95 2.99
CA VAL A 77 -5.44 10.32 2.79
C VAL A 77 -6.87 10.31 2.24
N ALA A 78 -7.15 9.45 1.26
CA ALA A 78 -8.50 9.26 0.73
C ALA A 78 -9.46 8.73 1.81
N GLY A 79 -8.98 7.77 2.61
CA GLY A 79 -9.75 7.15 3.69
C GLY A 79 -10.07 8.12 4.83
N VAL A 80 -9.09 8.85 5.34
CA VAL A 80 -9.28 9.91 6.35
C VAL A 80 -10.22 10.99 5.83
N SER A 81 -10.09 11.38 4.56
CA SER A 81 -10.98 12.36 3.94
C SER A 81 -12.43 11.88 3.87
N ALA A 82 -12.66 10.61 3.52
CA ALA A 82 -13.99 10.02 3.50
C ALA A 82 -14.57 9.87 4.92
N PHE A 83 -13.75 9.43 5.87
CA PHE A 83 -14.12 9.30 7.28
C PHE A 83 -14.49 10.64 7.91
N LYS A 84 -13.74 11.71 7.60
CA LYS A 84 -14.05 13.08 8.01
C LYS A 84 -15.36 13.59 7.42
N LYS A 85 -15.82 13.05 6.29
CA LYS A 85 -17.15 13.36 5.73
C LYS A 85 -18.28 12.56 6.38
N GLY A 86 -17.99 11.62 7.27
CA GLY A 86 -19.00 10.80 7.92
C GLY A 86 -19.22 9.44 7.26
N GLU A 87 -18.36 9.03 6.32
CA GLU A 87 -18.43 7.66 5.77
C GLU A 87 -17.85 6.65 6.73
N ARG A 88 -18.64 5.61 6.98
CA ARG A 88 -18.28 4.49 7.85
C ARG A 88 -18.50 3.12 7.20
N SER A 89 -18.75 3.09 5.89
CA SER A 89 -18.98 1.85 5.13
C SER A 89 -17.83 0.85 5.27
N TRP A 90 -18.16 -0.45 5.24
CA TRP A 90 -17.18 -1.53 5.27
C TRP A 90 -16.13 -1.42 4.14
N VAL A 91 -16.51 -0.89 2.98
CA VAL A 91 -15.64 -0.65 1.82
C VAL A 91 -14.48 0.30 2.17
N LEU A 92 -14.75 1.34 2.95
CA LEU A 92 -13.71 2.25 3.43
C LEU A 92 -12.67 1.49 4.25
N TRP A 93 -13.13 0.62 5.16
CA TRP A 93 -12.25 -0.14 6.05
C TRP A 93 -11.40 -1.17 5.29
N ILE A 94 -11.94 -1.80 4.25
CA ILE A 94 -11.19 -2.72 3.39
C ILE A 94 -10.05 -2.03 2.66
N GLY A 95 -10.21 -0.77 2.23
CA GLY A 95 -9.08 -0.02 1.69
C GLY A 95 -8.12 0.45 2.78
N PHE A 96 -8.68 0.97 3.86
CA PHE A 96 -7.95 1.72 4.86
C PHE A 96 -7.07 0.86 5.76
N VAL A 97 -7.59 -0.28 6.24
CA VAL A 97 -6.85 -1.15 7.17
C VAL A 97 -5.63 -1.80 6.50
N PRO A 98 -5.74 -2.41 5.31
CA PRO A 98 -4.58 -2.95 4.62
C PRO A 98 -3.57 -1.88 4.25
N ALA A 99 -4.02 -0.70 3.79
CA ALA A 99 -3.14 0.41 3.50
C ALA A 99 -2.31 0.82 4.74
N MET A 100 -2.93 0.90 5.92
CA MET A 100 -2.20 1.18 7.16
C MET A 100 -1.19 0.09 7.51
N LEU A 101 -1.56 -1.18 7.39
CA LEU A 101 -0.66 -2.30 7.70
C LEU A 101 0.55 -2.34 6.75
N VAL A 102 0.30 -2.23 5.45
CA VAL A 102 1.36 -2.21 4.43
C VAL A 102 2.22 -0.96 4.57
N GLY A 103 1.61 0.20 4.82
CA GLY A 103 2.34 1.45 5.07
C GLY A 103 3.24 1.35 6.29
N ALA A 104 2.73 0.83 7.40
CA ALA A 104 3.50 0.60 8.61
C ALA A 104 4.66 -0.37 8.38
N PHE A 105 4.41 -1.47 7.65
CA PHE A 105 5.46 -2.41 7.26
C PHE A 105 6.61 -1.72 6.53
N TRP A 106 6.32 -0.92 5.50
CA TRP A 106 7.35 -0.21 4.75
C TRP A 106 8.07 0.85 5.56
N VAL A 107 7.36 1.57 6.44
CA VAL A 107 7.98 2.55 7.35
C VAL A 107 8.93 1.85 8.31
N PHE A 108 8.54 0.72 8.90
CA PHE A 108 9.42 -0.05 9.78
C PHE A 108 10.62 -0.63 9.04
N MET A 109 10.45 -1.10 7.80
CA MET A 109 11.57 -1.56 6.96
C MET A 109 12.58 -0.44 6.73
N ILE A 110 12.12 0.76 6.32
CA ILE A 110 13.01 1.91 6.09
C ILE A 110 13.72 2.32 7.37
N ILE A 111 13.00 2.42 8.49
CA ILE A 111 13.60 2.74 9.78
C ILE A 111 14.62 1.67 10.20
N GLY A 112 14.29 0.39 9.99
CA GLY A 112 15.19 -0.74 10.27
C GLY A 112 16.51 -0.61 9.50
N GLU A 113 16.43 -0.31 8.20
CA GLU A 113 17.60 -0.06 7.35
C GLU A 113 18.46 1.11 7.85
N PHE A 114 17.85 2.19 8.34
CA PHE A 114 18.59 3.33 8.89
C PHE A 114 19.25 3.02 10.24
N ILE A 115 18.67 2.15 11.07
CA ILE A 115 19.22 1.79 12.39
C ILE A 115 20.28 0.69 12.26
N PHE A 116 20.03 -0.29 11.39
CA PHE A 116 20.90 -1.44 11.15
C PHE A 116 21.17 -1.56 9.64
N PRO A 117 22.07 -0.73 9.08
CA PRO A 117 22.42 -0.81 7.68
C PRO A 117 23.10 -2.15 7.39
N HIS A 118 22.74 -2.77 6.27
CA HIS A 118 23.27 -4.07 5.84
C HIS A 118 24.06 -3.95 4.55
#